data_AF-Q2N7S4-F1
#
_entry.id   AF-Q2N7S4-F1
#
_cell.length_a   1.000
_cell.length_b   1.000
_cell.length_c   1.000
_cell.angle_alpha   90.00
_cell.angle_beta   90.00
_cell.angle_gamma   90.00
#
_symmetry.space_group_name_H-M   'P 1'
#
loop_
_entity.id
_entity.type
_entity.pdbx_description
1 polymer ?
#
loop_
_entity_poly.entity_id
_entity_poly.type
_entity_poly.pdbx_seq_one_letter_code
_entity_poly.pdbx_strand_id
1 'polypeptide(L)'
;MAYRKRASTEWILTRWVMACVDFRATPDDAEWIKTGLNCGKDTLRHYRLGERRIRSDVPNSVLDRLDGRFPGTAAMLRGPMAQILMRRELAPGGLRVAIRQLSDPYRTCLLALGYGADRSEIDPAVRLETALDYLLRYSAFETLEAIVFMLAWCDEIGDEIAWTTICGRYRKALPNMLFEGIPEHHHPLLDAIDDYARTIEFRYARRVRSKQSWRTAVPKARKIRKQGAIEAQHDWEALPRDFTLRINPQAKDVDR
;
A
#
# COMPACT_ATOMS: atom_id res chain seq x y z
N MET A 1 19.82 24.00 -13.74
CA MET A 1 18.93 23.34 -12.77
C MET A 1 19.19 21.85 -12.82
N ALA A 2 19.79 21.27 -11.78
CA ALA A 2 19.96 19.82 -11.71
C ALA A 2 18.56 19.19 -11.61
N TYR A 3 18.16 18.40 -12.61
CA TYR A 3 17.06 17.46 -12.47
C TYR A 3 17.40 16.58 -11.27
N ARG A 4 16.77 16.83 -10.10
CA ARG A 4 16.81 15.86 -9.01
C ARG A 4 16.27 14.56 -9.62
N LYS A 5 17.14 13.56 -9.84
CA LYS A 5 16.73 12.22 -10.23
C LYS A 5 15.60 11.83 -9.29
N ARG A 6 14.40 11.63 -9.82
CA ARG A 6 13.25 11.16 -9.06
C ARG A 6 13.72 9.87 -8.37
N ALA A 7 13.58 9.80 -7.04
CA ALA A 7 14.03 8.63 -6.29
C ALA A 7 13.34 7.40 -6.89
N SER A 8 14.10 6.36 -7.21
CA SER A 8 13.55 5.09 -7.67
C SER A 8 12.60 4.54 -6.61
N THR A 9 11.53 3.85 -7.02
CA THR A 9 10.60 3.19 -6.08
C THR A 9 11.34 2.29 -5.08
N GLU A 10 12.44 1.64 -5.50
CA GLU A 10 13.30 0.85 -4.62
C GLU A 10 13.87 1.68 -3.45
N TRP A 11 14.19 2.95 -3.70
CA TRP A 11 14.74 3.85 -2.70
C TRP A 11 13.66 4.35 -1.74
N ILE A 12 12.45 4.56 -2.26
CA ILE A 12 11.27 4.90 -1.46
C ILE A 12 10.91 3.74 -0.51
N LEU A 13 10.92 2.50 -1.02
CA LEU A 13 10.68 1.30 -0.21
C LEU A 13 11.81 1.06 0.80
N THR A 14 13.06 1.33 0.43
CA THR A 14 14.19 1.29 1.37
C THR A 14 13.95 2.25 2.54
N ARG A 15 13.52 3.48 2.25
CA ARG A 15 13.19 4.47 3.27
C ARG A 15 12.03 4.01 4.15
N TRP A 16 10.99 3.41 3.56
CA TRP A 16 9.86 2.85 4.31
C TRP A 16 10.32 1.78 5.30
N VAL A 17 11.11 0.80 4.83
CA VAL A 17 11.68 -0.26 5.67
C VAL A 17 12.47 0.33 6.84
N MET A 18 13.38 1.27 6.57
CA MET A 18 14.16 1.91 7.63
C MET A 18 13.29 2.67 8.62
N ALA A 19 12.23 3.34 8.15
CA ALA A 19 11.32 4.06 9.03
C ALA A 19 10.51 3.10 9.94
N CYS A 20 10.08 1.94 9.43
CA CYS A 20 9.43 0.90 10.24
C CYS A 20 10.39 0.22 11.21
N VAL A 21 11.67 0.09 10.85
CA VAL A 21 12.73 -0.38 11.77
C VAL A 21 12.93 0.64 12.89
N ASP A 22 13.16 1.91 12.54
CA ASP A 22 13.40 2.99 13.50
C ASP A 22 12.19 3.17 14.44
N PHE A 23 10.96 2.96 13.97
CA PHE A 23 9.76 3.02 14.79
C PHE A 23 9.65 1.89 15.81
N ARG A 24 10.10 0.67 15.45
CA ARG A 24 10.06 -0.52 16.32
C ARG A 24 11.28 -0.60 17.25
N ALA A 25 12.35 0.13 16.95
CA ALA A 25 13.62 0.02 17.64
C ALA A 25 13.55 0.52 19.10
N THR A 26 14.02 -0.30 20.03
CA THR A 26 14.35 0.10 21.41
C THR A 26 15.69 0.84 21.46
N PRO A 27 16.09 1.44 22.60
CA PRO A 27 17.42 2.03 22.76
C PRO A 27 18.56 1.05 22.46
N ASP A 28 18.43 -0.21 22.87
CA ASP A 28 19.42 -1.26 22.60
C ASP A 28 19.49 -1.60 21.12
N ASP A 29 18.33 -1.65 20.44
CA ASP A 29 18.28 -1.86 19.00
C ASP A 29 18.89 -0.67 18.24
N ALA A 30 18.71 0.55 18.73
CA ALA A 30 19.30 1.73 18.12
C ALA A 30 20.83 1.68 18.17
N GLU A 31 21.42 1.11 19.23
CA GLU A 31 22.86 0.90 19.33
C GLU A 31 23.32 -0.26 18.43
N TRP A 32 22.55 -1.35 18.37
CA TRP A 32 22.80 -2.44 17.44
C TRP A 32 22.72 -1.99 15.96
N ILE A 33 21.77 -1.12 15.59
CA ILE A 33 21.65 -0.58 14.22
C ILE A 33 22.92 0.22 13.84
N LYS A 34 23.57 0.88 14.80
CA LYS A 34 24.81 1.63 14.52
C LYS A 34 26.03 0.73 14.38
N THR A 35 26.07 -0.39 15.08
CA THR A 35 27.28 -1.21 15.27
C THR A 35 27.17 -2.61 14.64
N GLY A 36 26.07 -3.32 14.92
CA GLY A 36 25.79 -4.69 14.46
C GLY A 36 25.25 -4.81 13.04
N LEU A 37 24.70 -3.73 12.44
CA LEU A 37 24.29 -3.74 11.03
C LEU A 37 25.48 -3.85 10.06
N ASN A 38 26.70 -3.65 10.57
CA ASN A 38 27.95 -3.60 9.81
C ASN A 38 27.83 -2.72 8.54
N CYS A 39 27.30 -1.52 8.72
CA CYS A 39 27.19 -0.51 7.68
C CYS A 39 27.69 0.84 8.23
N GLY A 40 28.47 1.58 7.45
CA GLY A 40 28.97 2.89 7.87
C GLY A 40 27.84 3.90 8.13
N LYS A 41 28.08 4.87 9.01
CA LYS A 41 27.10 5.91 9.39
C LYS A 41 26.49 6.63 8.18
N ASP A 42 27.30 6.95 7.18
CA ASP A 42 26.83 7.60 5.94
C ASP A 42 25.91 6.67 5.13
N THR A 43 26.21 5.38 5.08
CA THR A 43 25.37 4.40 4.38
C THR A 43 24.00 4.27 5.05
N LEU A 44 23.98 4.20 6.38
CA LEU A 44 22.74 4.17 7.15
C LEU A 44 21.90 5.45 6.95
N ARG A 45 22.55 6.62 6.94
CA ARG A 45 21.92 7.90 6.63
C ARG A 45 21.28 7.87 5.23
N HIS A 46 22.00 7.40 4.21
CA HIS A 46 21.46 7.31 2.86
C HIS A 46 20.28 6.33 2.75
N TYR A 47 20.24 5.24 3.51
CA TYR A 47 19.06 4.37 3.56
C TYR A 47 17.85 5.07 4.16
N ARG A 48 18.01 5.77 5.30
CA ARG A 48 16.93 6.54 5.94
C ARG A 48 16.40 7.68 5.07
N LEU A 49 17.26 8.28 4.26
CA LEU A 49 16.85 9.33 3.32
C LEU A 49 16.23 8.76 2.04
N GLY A 50 16.35 7.46 1.77
CA GLY A 50 15.96 6.89 0.48
C GLY A 50 16.84 7.40 -0.66
N GLU A 51 18.15 7.49 -0.41
CA GLU A 51 19.17 7.89 -1.40
C GLU A 51 20.04 6.70 -1.83
N ARG A 52 19.85 5.55 -1.17
CA ARG A 52 20.51 4.29 -1.48
C ARG A 52 19.51 3.16 -1.32
N ARG A 53 19.57 2.15 -2.19
CA ARG A 53 18.77 0.93 -2.06
C ARG A 53 19.43 -0.08 -1.12
N ILE A 54 18.63 -0.76 -0.31
CA ILE A 54 19.05 -2.00 0.35
C ILE A 54 19.10 -3.10 -0.72
N ARG A 55 20.24 -3.79 -0.83
CA ARG A 55 20.37 -4.94 -1.74
C ARG A 55 19.61 -6.12 -1.14
N SER A 56 18.59 -6.60 -1.85
CA SER A 56 17.81 -7.78 -1.46
C SER A 56 18.24 -9.05 -2.20
N ASP A 57 19.14 -8.92 -3.17
CA ASP A 57 19.62 -9.94 -4.10
C ASP A 57 20.88 -10.69 -3.63
N VAL A 58 21.46 -10.30 -2.49
CA VAL A 58 22.70 -10.88 -1.97
C VAL A 58 22.48 -11.54 -0.61
N PRO A 59 23.12 -12.68 -0.32
CA PRO A 59 23.05 -13.30 1.00
C PRO A 59 23.77 -12.44 2.05
N ASN A 60 23.35 -12.55 3.31
CA ASN A 60 23.87 -11.77 4.44
C ASN A 60 23.83 -10.26 4.18
N SER A 61 22.82 -9.80 3.46
CA SER A 61 22.58 -8.39 3.19
C SER A 61 22.20 -7.63 4.46
N VAL A 62 22.19 -6.29 4.36
CA VAL A 62 21.59 -5.43 5.39
C VAL A 62 20.13 -5.84 5.65
N LEU A 63 19.39 -6.26 4.62
CA LEU A 63 18.02 -6.73 4.76
C LEU A 63 17.94 -7.98 5.63
N ASP A 64 18.80 -8.97 5.39
CA ASP A 64 18.77 -10.24 6.13
C ASP A 64 19.17 -10.04 7.60
N ARG A 65 20.14 -9.16 7.87
CA ARG A 65 20.48 -8.76 9.25
C ARG A 65 19.33 -8.04 9.92
N LEU A 66 18.67 -7.12 9.22
CA LEU A 66 17.48 -6.44 9.72
C LEU A 66 16.35 -7.44 9.99
N ASP A 67 16.10 -8.40 9.11
CA ASP A 67 15.05 -9.39 9.29
C ASP A 67 15.30 -10.31 10.51
N GLY A 68 16.57 -10.68 10.74
CA GLY A 68 16.95 -11.44 11.93
C GLY A 68 16.70 -10.70 13.26
N ARG A 69 16.72 -9.36 13.26
CA ARG A 69 16.43 -8.54 14.45
C ARG A 69 15.01 -8.01 14.52
N PHE A 70 14.43 -7.71 13.36
CA PHE A 70 13.11 -7.16 13.13
C PHE A 70 12.36 -8.05 12.13
N PRO A 71 11.75 -9.15 12.61
CA PRO A 71 11.08 -10.11 11.73
C PRO A 71 10.06 -9.44 10.80
N GLY A 72 10.02 -9.92 9.56
CA GLY A 72 9.12 -9.44 8.50
C GLY A 72 9.71 -8.31 7.65
N THR A 73 10.86 -7.75 8.02
CA THR A 73 11.53 -6.71 7.22
C THR A 73 11.94 -7.24 5.84
N ALA A 74 12.34 -8.51 5.70
CA ALA A 74 12.58 -9.10 4.39
C ALA A 74 11.28 -9.16 3.57
N ALA A 75 10.15 -9.54 4.18
CA ALA A 75 8.85 -9.57 3.51
C ALA A 75 8.40 -8.17 3.05
N MET A 76 8.75 -7.10 3.76
CA MET A 76 8.47 -5.73 3.34
C MET A 76 9.18 -5.32 2.04
N LEU A 77 10.30 -5.94 1.66
CA LEU A 77 11.03 -5.61 0.43
C LEU A 77 10.98 -6.72 -0.64
N ARG A 78 10.83 -7.98 -0.22
CA ARG A 78 10.75 -9.16 -1.09
C ARG A 78 9.31 -9.66 -1.30
N GLY A 79 8.36 -9.23 -0.48
CA GLY A 79 6.97 -9.66 -0.56
C GLY A 79 6.21 -9.12 -1.76
N PRO A 80 4.98 -9.63 -2.01
CA PRO A 80 4.23 -9.36 -3.24
C PRO A 80 3.99 -7.86 -3.48
N MET A 81 3.55 -7.12 -2.45
CA MET A 81 3.31 -5.68 -2.54
C MET A 81 4.56 -4.94 -3.01
N ALA A 82 5.73 -5.26 -2.44
CA ALA A 82 6.98 -4.62 -2.81
C ALA A 82 7.43 -4.98 -4.23
N GLN A 83 7.30 -6.24 -4.65
CA GLN A 83 7.62 -6.64 -6.03
C GLN A 83 6.73 -5.90 -7.04
N ILE A 84 5.44 -5.81 -6.77
CA ILE A 84 4.47 -5.05 -7.59
C ILE A 84 4.90 -3.59 -7.71
N LEU A 85 5.13 -2.92 -6.57
CA LEU A 85 5.53 -1.51 -6.55
C LEU A 85 6.86 -1.29 -7.30
N MET A 86 7.79 -2.24 -7.21
CA MET A 86 9.06 -2.21 -7.95
C MET A 86 8.95 -2.63 -9.42
N ARG A 87 7.76 -2.96 -9.92
CA ARG A 87 7.54 -3.45 -11.30
C ARG A 87 8.29 -4.74 -11.62
N ARG A 88 8.44 -5.60 -10.62
CA ARG A 88 9.02 -6.93 -10.79
C ARG A 88 7.91 -7.93 -11.00
N GLU A 89 8.14 -8.88 -11.90
CA GLU A 89 7.19 -9.95 -12.14
C GLU A 89 7.04 -10.82 -10.89
N LEU A 90 5.79 -11.11 -10.56
CA LEU A 90 5.48 -12.19 -9.63
C LEU A 90 5.54 -13.51 -10.39
N ALA A 91 5.80 -14.61 -9.69
CA ALA A 91 5.63 -15.94 -10.27
C ALA A 91 4.21 -16.09 -10.86
N PRO A 92 4.00 -16.91 -11.90
CA PRO A 92 2.67 -17.16 -12.45
C PRO A 92 1.65 -17.52 -11.36
N GLY A 93 0.52 -16.81 -11.31
CA GLY A 93 -0.50 -16.98 -10.26
C GLY A 93 -0.13 -16.39 -8.88
N GLY A 94 1.05 -15.80 -8.73
CA GLY A 94 1.54 -15.24 -7.47
C GLY A 94 0.67 -14.11 -6.93
N LEU A 95 0.09 -13.28 -7.80
CA LEU A 95 -0.86 -12.24 -7.39
C LEU A 95 -2.15 -12.84 -6.82
N ARG A 96 -2.68 -13.88 -7.45
CA ARG A 96 -3.85 -14.63 -6.96
C ARG A 96 -3.57 -15.25 -5.59
N VAL A 97 -2.40 -15.86 -5.40
CA VAL A 97 -1.99 -16.41 -4.09
C VAL A 97 -1.89 -15.31 -3.04
N ALA A 98 -1.26 -14.18 -3.37
CA ALA A 98 -1.12 -13.05 -2.45
C ALA A 98 -2.47 -12.49 -2.00
N ILE A 99 -3.43 -12.32 -2.92
CA ILE A 99 -4.80 -11.87 -2.59
C ILE A 99 -5.49 -12.85 -1.65
N ARG A 100 -5.33 -14.16 -1.85
CA ARG A 100 -5.94 -15.19 -1.01
C ARG A 100 -5.32 -15.30 0.39
N GLN A 101 -4.11 -14.78 0.57
CA GLN A 101 -3.42 -14.71 1.85
C GLN A 101 -3.76 -13.45 2.66
N LEU A 102 -4.48 -12.49 2.07
CA LEU A 102 -4.99 -11.34 2.82
C LEU A 102 -5.90 -11.80 3.96
N SER A 103 -5.90 -11.03 5.05
CA SER A 103 -6.86 -11.21 6.14
C SER A 103 -8.27 -10.83 5.68
N ASP A 104 -9.29 -11.41 6.32
CA ASP A 104 -10.65 -10.89 6.18
C ASP A 104 -10.77 -9.57 6.97
N PRO A 105 -11.52 -8.57 6.46
CA PRO A 105 -12.44 -8.66 5.32
C PRO A 105 -11.81 -8.43 3.94
N TYR A 106 -10.53 -8.04 3.85
CA TYR A 106 -9.86 -7.65 2.60
C TYR A 106 -9.92 -8.72 1.53
N ARG A 107 -9.56 -9.95 1.88
CA ARG A 107 -9.63 -11.11 0.99
C ARG A 107 -11.04 -11.30 0.43
N THR A 108 -12.03 -11.39 1.32
CA THR A 108 -13.43 -11.60 0.93
C THR A 108 -13.93 -10.49 -0.01
N CYS A 109 -13.62 -9.23 0.28
CA CYS A 109 -14.00 -8.11 -0.58
C CYS A 109 -13.36 -8.20 -1.98
N LEU A 110 -12.07 -8.55 -2.05
CA LEU A 110 -11.36 -8.65 -3.33
C LEU A 110 -11.89 -9.82 -4.17
N LEU A 111 -12.13 -10.98 -3.55
CA LEU A 111 -12.68 -12.15 -4.24
C LEU A 111 -14.09 -11.88 -4.76
N ALA A 112 -14.95 -11.23 -3.96
CA ALA A 112 -16.30 -10.87 -4.37
C ALA A 112 -16.33 -9.96 -5.60
N LEU A 113 -15.33 -9.08 -5.74
CA LEU A 113 -15.14 -8.22 -6.91
C LEU A 113 -14.51 -8.94 -8.13
N GLY A 114 -14.08 -10.20 -7.97
CA GLY A 114 -13.42 -10.98 -9.01
C GLY A 114 -11.90 -10.94 -9.01
N TYR A 115 -11.25 -10.22 -8.08
CA TYR A 115 -9.79 -10.19 -7.98
C TYR A 115 -9.27 -11.48 -7.35
N GLY A 116 -8.52 -12.30 -8.11
CA GLY A 116 -8.00 -13.60 -7.62
C GLY A 116 -9.05 -14.71 -7.44
N ALA A 117 -10.29 -14.44 -7.88
CA ALA A 117 -11.45 -15.28 -7.62
C ALA A 117 -11.65 -16.39 -8.66
N ASP A 118 -12.26 -17.48 -8.23
CA ASP A 118 -12.99 -18.40 -9.09
C ASP A 118 -14.40 -17.87 -9.34
N ARG A 119 -15.04 -18.34 -10.43
CA ARG A 119 -16.36 -17.84 -10.84
C ARG A 119 -17.43 -17.94 -9.75
N SER A 120 -17.34 -18.94 -8.87
CA SER A 120 -18.27 -19.15 -7.76
C SER A 120 -18.11 -18.18 -6.60
N GLU A 121 -16.96 -17.50 -6.50
CA GLU A 121 -16.65 -16.55 -5.42
C GLU A 121 -17.03 -15.11 -5.81
N ILE A 122 -17.29 -14.85 -7.10
CA ILE A 122 -17.70 -13.54 -7.60
C ILE A 122 -19.13 -13.28 -7.16
N ASP A 123 -19.37 -12.15 -6.51
CA ASP A 123 -20.70 -11.69 -6.16
C ASP A 123 -21.11 -10.55 -7.12
N PRO A 124 -22.02 -10.80 -8.08
CA PRO A 124 -22.49 -9.78 -9.02
C PRO A 124 -23.16 -8.58 -8.35
N ALA A 125 -23.60 -8.69 -7.10
CA ALA A 125 -24.19 -7.59 -6.35
C ALA A 125 -23.13 -6.63 -5.78
N VAL A 126 -21.88 -7.07 -5.65
CA VAL A 126 -20.79 -6.24 -5.08
C VAL A 126 -20.22 -5.34 -6.16
N ARG A 127 -20.36 -4.01 -5.95
CA ARG A 127 -19.80 -2.99 -6.85
C ARG A 127 -18.45 -2.51 -6.35
N LEU A 128 -17.53 -2.27 -7.28
CA LEU A 128 -16.17 -1.79 -7.01
C LEU A 128 -16.17 -0.56 -6.10
N GLU A 129 -17.03 0.42 -6.39
CA GLU A 129 -17.12 1.66 -5.62
C GLU A 129 -17.49 1.41 -4.16
N THR A 130 -18.49 0.56 -3.92
CA THR A 130 -19.00 0.26 -2.58
C THR A 130 -17.97 -0.51 -1.76
N ALA A 131 -17.33 -1.50 -2.37
CA ALA A 131 -16.27 -2.26 -1.72
C ALA A 131 -15.04 -1.39 -1.42
N LEU A 132 -14.62 -0.52 -2.35
CA LEU A 132 -13.55 0.45 -2.09
C LEU A 132 -13.90 1.41 -0.96
N ASP A 133 -15.11 1.96 -0.93
CA ASP A 133 -15.54 2.85 0.14
C ASP A 133 -15.59 2.16 1.49
N TYR A 134 -15.84 0.85 1.53
CA TYR A 134 -15.73 0.05 2.75
C TYR A 134 -14.28 -0.12 3.17
N LEU A 135 -13.40 -0.59 2.28
CA LEU A 135 -11.99 -0.83 2.58
C LEU A 135 -11.27 0.45 3.01
N LEU A 136 -11.55 1.57 2.34
CA LEU A 136 -10.91 2.87 2.58
C LEU A 136 -11.35 3.53 3.89
N ARG A 137 -12.30 2.96 4.65
CA ARG A 137 -12.60 3.38 6.03
C ARG A 137 -11.50 2.97 7.01
N TYR A 138 -10.73 1.94 6.68
CA TYR A 138 -9.72 1.40 7.57
C TYR A 138 -8.35 1.98 7.24
N SER A 139 -7.77 2.70 8.19
CA SER A 139 -6.41 3.26 8.11
C SER A 139 -5.36 2.21 8.47
N ALA A 140 -5.35 1.08 7.75
CA ALA A 140 -4.52 -0.08 8.03
C ALA A 140 -3.53 -0.38 6.88
N PHE A 141 -2.49 -1.14 7.17
CA PHE A 141 -1.51 -1.56 6.16
C PHE A 141 -2.16 -2.48 5.11
N GLU A 142 -3.03 -3.38 5.57
CA GLU A 142 -3.79 -4.33 4.75
C GLU A 142 -4.70 -3.60 3.76
N THR A 143 -5.22 -2.41 4.12
CA THR A 143 -5.95 -1.55 3.18
C THR A 143 -5.04 -1.10 2.03
N LEU A 144 -3.82 -0.67 2.33
CA LEU A 144 -2.86 -0.25 1.32
C LEU A 144 -2.40 -1.43 0.46
N GLU A 145 -2.21 -2.60 1.06
CA GLU A 145 -1.87 -3.83 0.36
C GLU A 145 -2.98 -4.26 -0.60
N ALA A 146 -4.24 -4.25 -0.14
CA ALA A 146 -5.41 -4.54 -0.97
C ALA A 146 -5.52 -3.59 -2.17
N ILE A 147 -5.31 -2.28 -1.96
CA ILE A 147 -5.27 -1.29 -3.04
C ILE A 147 -4.18 -1.63 -4.06
N VAL A 148 -2.96 -1.94 -3.61
CA VAL A 148 -1.86 -2.32 -4.52
C VAL A 148 -2.19 -3.58 -5.31
N PHE A 149 -2.80 -4.60 -4.69
CA PHE A 149 -3.17 -5.84 -5.38
C PHE A 149 -4.28 -5.63 -6.40
N MET A 150 -5.32 -4.86 -6.07
CA MET A 150 -6.37 -4.50 -7.02
C MET A 150 -5.80 -3.74 -8.22
N LEU A 151 -4.91 -2.79 -7.95
CA LEU A 151 -4.20 -2.04 -8.98
C LEU A 151 -3.35 -2.98 -9.88
N ALA A 152 -2.53 -3.85 -9.29
CA ALA A 152 -1.74 -4.83 -10.06
C ALA A 152 -2.61 -5.74 -10.91
N TRP A 153 -3.73 -6.21 -10.37
CA TRP A 153 -4.66 -7.07 -11.11
C TRP A 153 -5.25 -6.35 -12.31
N CYS A 154 -5.67 -5.09 -12.14
CA CYS A 154 -6.14 -4.27 -13.25
C CYS A 154 -5.06 -4.06 -14.33
N ASP A 155 -3.78 -3.89 -13.95
CA ASP A 155 -2.68 -3.81 -14.93
C ASP A 155 -2.48 -5.15 -15.68
N GLU A 156 -2.62 -6.28 -14.98
CA GLU A 156 -2.49 -7.62 -15.57
C GLU A 156 -3.59 -7.91 -16.62
N ILE A 157 -4.84 -7.55 -16.33
CA ILE A 157 -5.97 -7.79 -17.24
C ILE A 157 -6.29 -6.64 -18.19
N GLY A 158 -5.61 -5.50 -18.05
CA GLY A 158 -5.85 -4.29 -18.85
C GLY A 158 -7.15 -3.54 -18.51
N ASP A 159 -7.66 -3.65 -17.28
CA ASP A 159 -8.88 -2.93 -16.86
C ASP A 159 -8.56 -1.49 -16.40
N GLU A 160 -8.48 -0.60 -17.38
CA GLU A 160 -8.21 0.83 -17.16
C GLU A 160 -9.32 1.56 -16.38
N ILE A 161 -10.57 1.10 -16.48
CA ILE A 161 -11.72 1.77 -15.85
C ILE A 161 -11.68 1.53 -14.35
N ALA A 162 -11.62 0.26 -13.94
CA ALA A 162 -11.51 -0.09 -12.53
C ALA A 162 -10.26 0.53 -11.92
N TRP A 163 -9.12 0.46 -12.62
CA TRP A 163 -7.88 1.11 -12.23
C TRP A 163 -8.06 2.60 -11.90
N THR A 164 -8.67 3.37 -12.82
CA THR A 164 -8.87 4.81 -12.66
C THR A 164 -9.78 5.11 -11.46
N THR A 165 -10.84 4.32 -11.29
CA THR A 165 -11.76 4.42 -10.16
C THR A 165 -11.05 4.17 -8.82
N ILE A 166 -10.22 3.12 -8.73
CA ILE A 166 -9.42 2.80 -7.54
C ILE A 166 -8.49 3.98 -7.20
N CYS A 167 -7.72 4.46 -8.17
CA CYS A 167 -6.78 5.57 -7.97
C CYS A 167 -7.49 6.84 -7.48
N GLY A 168 -8.63 7.20 -8.11
CA GLY A 168 -9.41 8.38 -7.76
C GLY A 168 -9.96 8.32 -6.33
N ARG A 169 -10.57 7.19 -5.96
CA ARG A 169 -11.14 7.00 -4.62
C ARG A 169 -10.05 6.92 -3.54
N TYR A 170 -8.99 6.15 -3.76
CA TYR A 170 -7.84 6.07 -2.86
C TYR A 170 -7.25 7.46 -2.58
N ARG A 171 -6.92 8.23 -3.62
CA ARG A 171 -6.34 9.59 -3.45
C ARG A 171 -7.28 10.55 -2.72
N LYS A 172 -8.60 10.40 -2.89
CA LYS A 172 -9.62 11.19 -2.17
C LYS A 172 -9.70 10.80 -0.69
N ALA A 173 -9.52 9.51 -0.36
CA ALA A 173 -9.56 9.01 1.02
C ALA A 173 -8.27 9.29 1.81
N LEU A 174 -7.12 9.37 1.13
CA LEU A 174 -5.80 9.54 1.75
C LEU A 174 -5.71 10.64 2.82
N PRO A 175 -6.27 11.86 2.65
CA PRO A 175 -6.26 12.85 3.70
C PRO A 175 -6.86 12.33 5.01
N ASN A 176 -8.02 11.68 4.95
CA ASN A 176 -8.69 11.14 6.14
C ASN A 176 -7.87 10.01 6.75
N MET A 177 -7.38 9.07 5.94
CA MET A 177 -6.58 7.95 6.44
C MET A 177 -5.31 8.42 7.18
N LEU A 178 -4.68 9.49 6.67
CA LEU A 178 -3.53 10.13 7.29
C LEU A 178 -3.85 10.90 8.57
N PHE A 179 -5.09 11.36 8.75
CA PHE A 179 -5.54 11.97 9.99
C PHE A 179 -6.00 10.95 11.03
N GLU A 180 -6.59 9.84 10.56
CA GLU A 180 -7.30 8.88 11.39
C GLU A 180 -6.41 7.74 11.88
N GLY A 181 -5.23 7.51 11.28
CA GLY A 181 -4.32 6.53 11.88
C GLY A 181 -3.12 6.06 11.08
N ILE A 182 -2.93 6.44 9.82
CA ILE A 182 -1.71 6.03 9.10
C ILE A 182 -0.49 6.66 9.79
N PRO A 183 0.45 5.87 10.34
CA PRO A 183 1.62 6.42 11.01
C PRO A 183 2.55 7.15 10.03
N GLU A 184 3.21 8.21 10.48
CA GLU A 184 4.06 9.03 9.60
C GLU A 184 5.18 8.24 8.92
N HIS A 185 5.69 7.20 9.57
CA HIS A 185 6.73 6.33 9.01
C HIS A 185 6.23 5.47 7.82
N HIS A 186 4.92 5.36 7.59
CA HIS A 186 4.33 4.74 6.40
C HIS A 186 4.20 5.70 5.20
N HIS A 187 4.42 7.01 5.37
CA HIS A 187 4.33 7.97 4.27
C HIS A 187 5.17 7.62 3.03
N PRO A 188 6.40 7.08 3.15
CA PRO A 188 7.16 6.66 1.98
C PRO A 188 6.43 5.55 1.20
N LEU A 189 5.72 4.63 1.87
CA LEU A 189 4.90 3.62 1.18
C LEU A 189 3.80 4.27 0.33
N LEU A 190 3.14 5.32 0.83
CA LEU A 190 2.13 6.06 0.07
C LEU A 190 2.71 6.72 -1.18
N ASP A 191 3.94 7.24 -1.09
CA ASP A 191 4.67 7.75 -2.26
C ASP A 191 4.94 6.64 -3.28
N ALA A 192 5.33 5.44 -2.84
CA ALA A 192 5.56 4.30 -3.73
C ALA A 192 4.28 3.86 -4.45
N ILE A 193 3.14 3.80 -3.73
CA ILE A 193 1.83 3.47 -4.31
C ILE A 193 1.41 4.53 -5.35
N ASP A 194 1.57 5.81 -5.04
CA ASP A 194 1.22 6.89 -5.96
C ASP A 194 2.16 6.94 -7.19
N ASP A 195 3.44 6.60 -7.01
CA ASP A 195 4.40 6.50 -8.12
C ASP A 195 4.12 5.31 -9.04
N TYR A 196 3.79 4.15 -8.45
CA TYR A 196 3.28 2.99 -9.18
C TYR A 196 2.02 3.39 -9.95
N ALA A 197 1.07 4.05 -9.29
CA ALA A 197 -0.19 4.44 -9.89
C ALA A 197 0.00 5.35 -11.12
N ARG A 198 0.85 6.37 -10.98
CA ARG A 198 1.16 7.31 -12.07
C ARG A 198 1.84 6.66 -13.26
N THR A 199 2.75 5.71 -13.03
CA THR A 199 3.50 5.06 -14.11
C THR A 199 2.55 4.36 -15.08
N ILE A 200 1.51 3.71 -14.57
CA ILE A 200 0.45 3.10 -15.39
C ILE A 200 -0.38 4.16 -16.11
N GLU A 201 -0.80 5.24 -15.42
CA GLU A 201 -1.53 6.34 -16.06
C GLU A 201 -0.77 6.90 -17.28
N PHE A 202 0.55 7.04 -17.19
CA PHE A 202 1.39 7.48 -18.31
C PHE A 202 1.56 6.43 -19.42
N ARG A 203 1.61 5.13 -19.09
CA ARG A 203 1.73 4.02 -20.06
C ARG A 203 0.54 3.98 -21.02
N TYR A 204 -0.68 4.14 -20.52
CA TYR A 204 -1.91 4.06 -21.32
C TYR A 204 -2.29 5.39 -22.02
N ALA A 205 -1.33 6.30 -22.20
CA ALA A 205 -1.45 7.59 -22.90
C ALA A 205 -2.54 8.55 -22.39
N ARG A 206 -3.33 8.18 -21.38
CA ARG A 206 -4.25 9.06 -20.69
C ARG A 206 -3.45 9.93 -19.75
N ARG A 207 -3.32 11.21 -20.09
CA ARG A 207 -3.08 12.26 -19.10
C ARG A 207 -4.27 12.27 -18.14
N VAL A 208 -4.35 11.32 -17.21
CA VAL A 208 -5.17 11.46 -16.02
C VAL A 208 -4.57 12.68 -15.32
N ARG A 209 -5.13 13.86 -15.63
CA ARG A 209 -4.73 15.17 -15.09
C ARG A 209 -5.07 15.26 -13.59
N SER A 210 -5.14 14.15 -12.87
CA SER A 210 -5.15 14.20 -11.42
C SER A 210 -3.72 14.59 -10.99
N LYS A 211 -3.45 15.89 -10.99
CA LYS A 211 -2.29 16.51 -10.32
C LYS A 211 -2.42 16.40 -8.79
N GLN A 212 -3.31 15.53 -8.29
CA GLN A 212 -3.59 15.35 -6.88
C GLN A 212 -2.56 14.37 -6.32
N SER A 213 -1.40 14.91 -5.94
CA SER A 213 -0.54 14.23 -4.99
C SER A 213 -1.19 14.30 -3.62
N TRP A 214 -1.15 13.21 -2.86
CA TRP A 214 -1.58 13.23 -1.47
C TRP A 214 -0.81 14.29 -0.65
N ARG A 215 0.45 14.57 -1.01
CA ARG A 215 1.28 15.62 -0.40
C ARG A 215 0.74 17.03 -0.61
N THR A 216 -0.09 17.28 -1.63
CA THR A 216 -0.77 18.57 -1.82
C THR A 216 -2.20 18.54 -1.29
N ALA A 217 -2.88 17.40 -1.34
CA ALA A 217 -4.23 17.22 -0.81
C ALA A 217 -4.28 17.34 0.72
N VAL A 218 -3.31 16.76 1.44
CA VAL A 218 -3.29 16.72 2.91
C VAL A 218 -3.11 18.11 3.53
N PRO A 219 -2.13 18.95 3.13
CA PRO A 219 -2.02 20.30 3.68
C PRO A 219 -3.25 21.16 3.40
N LYS A 220 -3.87 21.00 2.22
CA LYS A 220 -5.13 21.69 1.87
C LYS A 220 -6.26 21.26 2.80
N ALA A 221 -6.43 19.95 3.03
CA ALA A 221 -7.40 19.41 3.97
C ALA A 221 -7.12 19.86 5.42
N ARG A 222 -5.85 19.90 5.85
CA ARG A 222 -5.42 20.47 7.15
C ARG A 222 -5.86 21.92 7.30
N LYS A 223 -5.63 22.73 6.27
CA LYS A 223 -6.00 24.15 6.27
C LYS A 223 -7.52 24.33 6.34
N ILE A 224 -8.28 23.57 5.55
CA ILE A 224 -9.77 23.59 5.58
C ILE A 224 -10.29 23.20 6.97
N ARG A 225 -9.80 22.09 7.56
CA ARG A 225 -10.22 21.65 8.90
C ARG A 225 -9.84 22.64 10.01
N LYS A 226 -8.69 23.31 9.91
CA LYS A 226 -8.30 24.38 10.85
C LYS A 226 -9.12 25.66 10.68
N GLN A 227 -9.61 25.94 9.47
CA GLN A 227 -10.41 27.13 9.16
C GLN A 227 -11.90 26.94 9.45
N GLY A 228 -12.42 25.70 9.38
CA GLY A 228 -13.80 25.34 9.74
C GLY A 228 -13.84 24.40 10.94
N ALA A 229 -13.42 24.87 12.11
CA ALA A 229 -13.59 24.11 13.34
C ALA A 229 -15.07 23.71 13.47
N ILE A 230 -15.33 22.39 13.45
CA ILE A 230 -16.64 21.76 13.70
C ILE A 230 -17.67 21.92 12.55
N GLU A 231 -17.42 21.36 11.36
CA GLU A 231 -18.55 21.08 10.43
C GLU A 231 -18.29 19.97 9.39
N ALA A 232 -17.24 19.16 9.56
CA ALA A 232 -16.89 18.08 8.61
C ALA A 232 -17.17 16.67 9.16
N GLN A 233 -18.12 16.53 10.10
CA GLN A 233 -18.54 15.22 10.62
C GLN A 233 -19.89 14.73 10.08
N HIS A 234 -20.67 15.54 9.35
CA HIS A 234 -22.09 15.20 9.13
C HIS A 234 -22.49 14.58 7.78
N ASP A 235 -21.64 14.53 6.74
CA ASP A 235 -22.07 13.99 5.44
C ASP A 235 -21.62 12.55 5.15
N TRP A 236 -20.89 11.89 6.04
CA TRP A 236 -20.40 10.51 5.80
C TRP A 236 -21.11 9.44 6.64
N GLU A 237 -21.92 9.83 7.63
CA GLU A 237 -22.77 8.91 8.40
C GLU A 237 -23.95 8.35 7.59
N ALA A 238 -24.18 8.85 6.38
CA ALA A 238 -25.22 8.38 5.46
C ALA A 238 -24.83 7.12 4.67
N LEU A 239 -23.60 6.61 4.81
CA LEU A 239 -23.25 5.33 4.20
C LEU A 239 -23.81 4.19 5.08
N PRO A 240 -24.51 3.19 4.51
CA PRO A 240 -25.18 2.15 5.27
C PRO A 240 -24.24 1.51 6.30
N ARG A 241 -24.68 1.49 7.56
CA ARG A 241 -23.97 0.85 8.67
C ARG A 241 -23.97 -0.68 8.57
N ASP A 242 -24.81 -1.23 7.70
CA ASP A 242 -24.98 -2.67 7.52
C ASP A 242 -24.34 -3.14 6.21
N PHE A 243 -23.02 -3.32 6.20
CA PHE A 243 -22.37 -4.18 5.21
C PHE A 243 -22.36 -5.60 5.78
N THR A 244 -23.51 -6.28 5.70
CA THR A 244 -23.53 -7.74 5.86
C THR A 244 -23.10 -8.33 4.53
N LEU A 245 -21.80 -8.65 4.39
CA LEU A 245 -21.40 -9.66 3.40
C LEU A 245 -22.26 -10.87 3.70
N ARG A 246 -23.17 -11.23 2.79
CA ARG A 246 -23.82 -12.53 2.82
C ARG A 246 -22.73 -13.54 2.46
N ILE A 247 -21.91 -13.89 3.45
CA ILE A 247 -20.98 -15.01 3.36
C ILE A 247 -21.87 -16.20 3.00
N ASN A 248 -21.74 -16.70 1.77
CA ASN A 248 -22.47 -17.88 1.36
C ASN A 248 -22.03 -19.02 2.30
N PRO A 249 -22.92 -19.56 3.17
CA PRO A 249 -22.53 -20.56 4.16
C PRO A 249 -21.98 -21.83 3.51
N GLN A 250 -22.25 -22.04 2.22
CA GLN A 250 -21.84 -23.20 1.44
C GLN A 250 -20.35 -23.23 1.07
N ALA A 251 -19.58 -22.15 1.32
CA ALA A 251 -18.13 -22.15 1.11
C ALA A 251 -17.33 -22.77 2.27
N LYS A 252 -17.99 -23.28 3.32
CA LYS A 252 -17.33 -23.87 4.49
C LYS A 252 -17.19 -25.39 4.51
N ASP A 253 -17.72 -26.12 3.52
CA ASP A 253 -17.66 -27.59 3.51
C ASP A 253 -17.12 -28.12 2.17
N VAL A 254 -15.81 -28.00 1.95
CA VAL A 254 -15.07 -28.92 1.07
C VAL A 254 -13.71 -29.20 1.73
N ASP A 255 -13.76 -29.87 2.87
CA ASP A 255 -12.69 -30.75 3.36
C ASP A 255 -13.32 -31.71 4.39
N ARG A 256 -13.88 -32.80 3.86
CA ARG A 256 -14.09 -34.07 4.56
C ARG A 256 -13.76 -35.20 3.60
#